data_AF-A0A1V3L415-F1
#
_entry.id   AF-A0A1V3L415-F1
#
_cell.length_a   1.000
_cell.length_b   1.000
_cell.length_c   1.000
_cell.angle_alpha   90.00
_cell.angle_beta   90.00
_cell.angle_gamma   90.00
#
_symmetry.space_group_name_H-M   'P 1'
#
loop_
_entity.id
_entity.type
_entity.pdbx_description
1 polymer ?
#
loop_
_entity_poly.entity_id
_entity_poly.type
_entity_poly.pdbx_seq_one_letter_code
_entity_poly.pdbx_strand_id
1 'polypeptide(L)'
;MEELIKIVEAECSDYQEFYLNKIYSLTEKQRNDLLVLINKMRKAGAKKPFFWAFSEITENIPQFARFSFLRELEDINRSVREYIRYTQEYDEERDEFNILHKKLEQCFSSEELERYLQIYTKVIVGQFIYLLDEGNPRATLGEPNWTLSEIDDNFEHHRFINGLHESFYEINEEIDWKLIERELQE
;
A
#
# COMPACT_ATOMS: atom_id res chain seq x y z
N MET A 1 -10.45 -23.06 13.06
CA MET A 1 -10.70 -22.33 14.32
C MET A 1 -9.41 -22.18 15.12
N GLU A 2 -8.73 -23.27 15.49
CA GLU A 2 -7.46 -23.21 16.25
C GLU A 2 -6.39 -22.31 15.61
N GLU A 3 -6.24 -22.36 14.29
CA GLU A 3 -5.29 -21.52 13.56
C GLU A 3 -5.60 -20.02 13.69
N LEU A 4 -6.88 -19.64 13.58
CA LEU A 4 -7.31 -18.24 13.76
C LEU A 4 -7.04 -17.74 15.19
N ILE A 5 -7.22 -18.61 16.19
CA ILE A 5 -6.92 -18.27 17.60
C ILE A 5 -5.42 -17.94 17.72
N LYS A 6 -4.54 -18.81 17.20
CA LYS A 6 -3.09 -18.58 17.22
C LYS A 6 -2.69 -17.28 16.52
N ILE A 7 -3.34 -16.96 15.40
CA ILE A 7 -3.09 -15.71 14.68
C ILE A 7 -3.49 -14.50 15.52
N VAL A 8 -4.69 -14.50 16.13
CA VAL A 8 -5.11 -13.40 17.02
C VAL A 8 -4.18 -13.25 18.22
N GLU A 9 -3.76 -14.37 18.81
CA GLU A 9 -2.82 -14.36 19.93
C GLU A 9 -1.48 -13.71 19.54
N ALA A 10 -0.99 -13.97 18.32
CA ALA A 10 0.27 -13.43 17.81
C ALA A 10 0.18 -11.98 17.32
N GLU A 11 -0.92 -11.59 16.66
CA GLU A 11 -1.03 -10.31 15.95
C GLU A 11 -1.82 -9.23 16.72
N CYS A 12 -2.66 -9.60 17.70
CA CYS A 12 -3.62 -8.70 18.33
C CYS A 12 -3.48 -8.59 19.87
N SER A 13 -2.26 -8.49 20.40
CA SER A 13 -1.97 -8.54 21.85
C SER A 13 -2.91 -7.71 22.73
N ASP A 14 -3.28 -6.51 22.29
CA ASP A 14 -3.99 -5.54 23.13
C ASP A 14 -5.52 -5.74 23.10
N TYR A 15 -6.03 -6.53 22.15
CA TYR A 15 -7.47 -6.70 21.89
C TYR A 15 -7.88 -8.16 21.64
N GLN A 16 -7.07 -9.12 22.10
CA GLN A 16 -7.27 -10.54 21.82
C GLN A 16 -8.69 -11.02 22.14
N GLU A 17 -9.19 -10.73 23.35
CA GLU A 17 -10.53 -11.16 23.77
C GLU A 17 -11.64 -10.63 22.85
N PHE A 18 -11.54 -9.36 22.45
CA PHE A 18 -12.48 -8.75 21.52
C PHE A 18 -12.51 -9.48 20.18
N TYR A 19 -11.35 -9.72 19.57
CA TYR A 19 -11.27 -10.38 18.27
C TYR A 19 -11.61 -11.87 18.32
N LEU A 20 -11.26 -12.57 19.40
CA LEU A 20 -11.69 -13.95 19.62
C LEU A 20 -13.22 -14.02 19.65
N ASN A 21 -13.88 -13.17 20.45
CA ASN A 21 -15.34 -13.10 20.51
C ASN A 21 -15.97 -12.82 19.13
N LYS A 22 -15.37 -11.91 18.35
CA LYS A 22 -15.83 -11.65 16.98
C LYS A 22 -15.67 -12.87 16.07
N ILE A 23 -14.54 -13.57 16.11
CA ILE A 23 -14.31 -14.78 15.30
C ILE A 23 -15.29 -15.90 15.66
N TYR A 24 -15.63 -16.05 16.95
CA TYR A 24 -16.67 -17.00 17.39
C TYR A 24 -18.04 -16.66 16.80
N SER A 25 -18.35 -15.37 16.61
CA SER A 25 -19.61 -14.92 16.00
C SER A 25 -19.69 -15.10 14.48
N LEU A 26 -18.56 -15.34 13.79
CA LEU A 26 -18.54 -15.56 12.35
C LEU A 26 -19.17 -16.91 11.98
N THR A 27 -19.66 -17.02 10.75
CA THR A 27 -20.02 -18.32 10.17
C THR A 27 -18.77 -19.15 9.88
N GLU A 28 -18.94 -20.47 9.67
CA GLU A 28 -17.82 -21.33 9.26
C GLU A 28 -17.21 -20.89 7.92
N LYS A 29 -18.06 -20.51 6.95
CA LYS A 29 -17.60 -19.97 5.66
C LYS A 29 -16.75 -18.72 5.86
N GLN A 30 -17.22 -17.74 6.64
CA GLN A 30 -16.45 -16.51 6.91
C GLN A 30 -15.12 -16.78 7.60
N ARG A 31 -15.06 -17.73 8.54
CA ARG A 31 -13.79 -18.13 9.17
C ARG A 31 -12.81 -18.75 8.16
N ASN A 32 -13.31 -19.58 7.24
CA ASN A 32 -12.49 -20.17 6.20
C ASN A 32 -12.00 -19.11 5.20
N ASP A 33 -12.89 -18.22 4.76
CA ASP A 33 -12.56 -17.11 3.86
C ASP A 33 -11.52 -16.17 4.52
N LEU A 34 -11.66 -15.89 5.82
CA LEU A 34 -10.69 -15.12 6.61
C LEU A 34 -9.30 -15.77 6.61
N LEU A 35 -9.21 -17.07 6.89
CA LEU A 35 -7.92 -17.79 6.87
C LEU A 35 -7.28 -17.76 5.48
N VAL A 36 -8.07 -17.95 4.43
CA VAL A 36 -7.59 -17.88 3.04
C VAL A 36 -7.03 -16.49 2.73
N LEU A 37 -7.77 -15.43 3.11
CA LEU A 37 -7.35 -14.06 2.86
C LEU A 37 -6.09 -13.67 3.65
N ILE A 38 -6.00 -14.05 4.93
CA ILE A 38 -4.80 -13.87 5.76
C ILE A 38 -3.57 -14.47 5.07
N ASN A 39 -3.69 -15.71 4.59
CA ASN A 39 -2.59 -16.39 3.93
C ASN A 39 -2.23 -15.75 2.59
N LYS A 40 -3.22 -15.24 1.84
CA LYS A 40 -3.00 -14.49 0.59
C LYS A 40 -2.24 -13.20 0.86
N MET A 41 -2.66 -12.42 1.87
CA MET A 41 -2.02 -11.17 2.27
C MET A 41 -0.60 -11.39 2.78
N ARG A 42 -0.37 -12.43 3.59
CA ARG A 42 0.96 -12.77 4.09
C ARG A 42 1.93 -13.08 2.96
N LYS A 43 1.49 -13.86 1.96
CA LYS A 43 2.27 -14.12 0.74
C LYS A 43 2.54 -12.86 -0.06
N ALA A 44 1.57 -11.93 -0.08
CA ALA A 44 1.75 -10.62 -0.69
C ALA A 44 2.65 -9.66 0.13
N GLY A 45 3.24 -10.10 1.25
CA GLY A 45 4.16 -9.30 2.04
C GLY A 45 3.53 -8.52 3.19
N ALA A 46 2.27 -8.76 3.58
CA ALA A 46 1.72 -8.16 4.79
C ALA A 46 2.30 -8.84 6.05
N LYS A 47 2.92 -8.07 6.95
CA LYS A 47 3.49 -8.57 8.22
C LYS A 47 2.42 -9.04 9.20
N LYS A 48 1.35 -8.25 9.36
CA LYS A 48 0.22 -8.49 10.28
C LYS A 48 -1.10 -8.48 9.52
N PRO A 49 -1.36 -9.49 8.67
CA PRO A 49 -2.51 -9.50 7.78
C PRO A 49 -3.87 -9.59 8.48
N PHE A 50 -3.94 -9.97 9.76
CA PHE A 50 -5.20 -10.26 10.42
C PHE A 50 -6.18 -9.08 10.37
N PHE A 51 -5.77 -7.87 10.74
CA PHE A 51 -6.68 -6.72 10.81
C PHE A 51 -7.25 -6.35 9.44
N TRP A 52 -6.39 -6.36 8.41
CA TRP A 52 -6.78 -6.11 7.03
C TRP A 52 -7.79 -7.16 6.56
N ALA A 53 -7.46 -8.45 6.70
CA ALA A 53 -8.33 -9.53 6.26
C ALA A 53 -9.65 -9.56 7.04
N PHE A 54 -9.61 -9.32 8.34
CA PHE A 54 -10.78 -9.31 9.20
C PHE A 54 -11.76 -8.21 8.79
N SER A 55 -11.27 -6.98 8.59
CA SER A 55 -12.08 -5.85 8.15
C SER A 55 -12.71 -6.12 6.77
N GLU A 56 -11.99 -6.73 5.83
CA GLU A 56 -12.57 -7.10 4.54
C GLU A 56 -13.71 -8.11 4.67
N ILE A 57 -13.57 -9.13 5.52
CA ILE A 57 -14.60 -10.15 5.73
C ILE A 57 -15.82 -9.58 6.48
N THR A 58 -15.63 -8.67 7.43
CA THR A 58 -16.73 -8.19 8.30
C THR A 58 -17.38 -6.90 7.81
N GLU A 59 -16.67 -6.08 7.05
CA GLU A 59 -17.12 -4.73 6.63
C GLU A 59 -17.23 -4.61 5.11
N ASN A 60 -16.79 -5.62 4.35
CA ASN A 60 -16.77 -5.62 2.88
C ASN A 60 -15.94 -4.45 2.29
N ILE A 61 -14.89 -4.03 2.99
CA ILE A 61 -13.90 -3.07 2.52
C ILE A 61 -12.83 -3.83 1.72
N PRO A 62 -12.39 -3.37 0.53
CA PRO A 62 -11.39 -4.08 -0.28
C PRO A 62 -9.97 -3.91 0.29
N GLN A 63 -9.73 -4.43 1.49
CA GLN A 63 -8.49 -4.24 2.24
C GLN A 63 -7.28 -4.85 1.54
N PHE A 64 -7.45 -5.98 0.86
CA PHE A 64 -6.36 -6.55 0.09
C PHE A 64 -5.98 -5.71 -1.12
N ALA A 65 -6.96 -5.08 -1.76
CA ALA A 65 -6.68 -4.15 -2.85
C ALA A 65 -5.99 -2.88 -2.32
N ARG A 66 -6.45 -2.32 -1.20
CA ARG A 66 -5.80 -1.19 -0.52
C ARG A 66 -4.34 -1.50 -0.19
N PHE A 67 -4.09 -2.62 0.50
CA PHE A 67 -2.73 -3.05 0.86
C PHE A 67 -1.86 -3.21 -0.39
N SER A 68 -2.35 -3.92 -1.41
CA SER A 68 -1.58 -4.19 -2.63
C SER A 68 -1.22 -2.89 -3.34
N PHE A 69 -2.16 -1.96 -3.52
CA PHE A 69 -1.92 -0.68 -4.15
C PHE A 69 -0.91 0.18 -3.37
N LEU A 70 -1.07 0.29 -2.05
CA LEU A 70 -0.16 1.05 -1.19
C LEU A 70 1.24 0.45 -1.15
N ARG A 71 1.36 -0.89 -1.23
CA ARG A 71 2.65 -1.58 -1.33
C ARG A 71 3.39 -1.17 -2.60
N GLU A 72 2.74 -1.21 -3.75
CA GLU A 72 3.36 -0.79 -5.01
C GLU A 72 3.78 0.70 -4.96
N LEU A 73 2.96 1.57 -4.38
CA LEU A 73 3.32 2.98 -4.21
C LEU A 73 4.54 3.18 -3.29
N GLU A 74 4.64 2.44 -2.20
CA GLU A 74 5.80 2.52 -1.32
C GLU A 74 7.05 1.91 -1.98
N ASP A 75 6.90 0.87 -2.81
CA ASP A 75 8.01 0.31 -3.59
C ASP A 75 8.59 1.35 -4.56
N ILE A 76 7.71 2.04 -5.30
CA ILE A 76 8.08 3.21 -6.12
C ILE A 76 8.82 4.26 -5.27
N ASN A 77 8.28 4.61 -4.11
CA ASN A 77 8.91 5.60 -3.23
C ASN A 77 10.30 5.16 -2.70
N ARG A 78 10.54 3.86 -2.54
CA ARG A 78 11.83 3.29 -2.11
C ARG A 78 12.85 3.24 -3.24
N SER A 79 12.42 3.13 -4.49
CA SER A 79 13.28 2.97 -5.67
C SER A 79 13.87 4.30 -6.20
N VAL A 80 14.25 5.22 -5.30
CA VAL A 80 14.75 6.56 -5.65
C VAL A 80 15.91 6.52 -6.64
N ARG A 81 16.89 5.63 -6.44
CA ARG A 81 18.05 5.51 -7.34
C ARG A 81 17.65 5.13 -8.76
N GLU A 82 16.66 4.25 -8.88
CA GLU A 82 16.16 3.82 -10.18
C GLU A 82 15.48 4.98 -10.91
N TYR A 83 14.67 5.76 -10.20
CA TYR A 83 14.00 6.92 -10.80
C TYR A 83 14.96 8.07 -11.12
N ILE A 84 16.01 8.28 -10.31
CA ILE A 84 17.12 9.17 -10.69
C ILE A 84 17.69 8.72 -12.04
N ARG A 85 18.06 7.44 -12.18
CA ARG A 85 18.59 6.91 -13.44
C ARG A 85 17.60 7.10 -14.60
N TYR A 86 16.32 6.81 -14.40
CA TYR A 86 15.31 7.01 -15.43
C TYR A 86 15.22 8.48 -15.87
N THR A 87 15.27 9.43 -14.93
CA THR A 87 15.28 10.85 -15.28
C THR A 87 16.53 11.24 -16.07
N GLN A 88 17.69 10.69 -15.71
CA GLN A 88 18.96 10.96 -16.41
C GLN A 88 18.98 10.42 -17.85
N GLU A 89 18.28 9.31 -18.11
CA GLU A 89 18.30 8.60 -19.39
C GLU A 89 17.15 9.01 -20.33
N TYR A 90 15.95 9.24 -19.80
CA TYR A 90 14.73 9.28 -20.60
C TYR A 90 13.92 10.56 -20.48
N ASP A 91 14.16 11.40 -19.48
CA ASP A 91 13.37 12.62 -19.30
C ASP A 91 13.73 13.70 -20.34
N GLU A 92 12.74 14.51 -20.72
CA GLU A 92 12.94 15.64 -21.63
C GLU A 92 13.85 16.71 -21.01
N GLU A 93 13.80 16.86 -19.68
CA GLU A 93 14.59 17.80 -18.89
C GLU A 93 15.91 17.20 -18.37
N ARG A 94 16.34 16.03 -18.88
CA ARG A 94 17.52 15.29 -18.40
C ARG A 94 18.79 16.15 -18.26
N ASP A 95 19.03 17.09 -19.19
CA ASP A 95 20.26 17.89 -19.21
C ASP A 95 20.27 18.89 -18.03
N GLU A 96 19.12 19.51 -17.75
CA GLU A 96 18.94 20.38 -16.58
C GLU A 96 18.99 19.58 -15.28
N PHE A 97 18.29 18.44 -15.22
CA PHE A 97 18.32 17.53 -14.09
C PHE A 97 19.76 17.11 -13.75
N ASN A 98 20.54 16.69 -14.73
CA ASN A 98 21.93 16.27 -14.55
C ASN A 98 22.81 17.40 -13.94
N ILE A 99 22.61 18.64 -14.39
CA ILE A 99 23.34 19.80 -13.86
C ILE A 99 22.95 20.05 -12.40
N LEU A 100 21.65 20.02 -12.07
CA LEU A 100 21.17 20.25 -10.71
C LEU A 100 21.55 19.11 -9.78
N HIS A 101 21.39 17.86 -10.20
CA HIS A 101 21.73 16.66 -9.46
C HIS A 101 23.21 16.66 -9.06
N LYS A 102 24.10 16.96 -10.01
CA LYS A 102 25.55 17.06 -9.73
C LYS A 102 25.88 18.15 -8.72
N LYS A 103 25.13 19.26 -8.67
CA LYS A 103 25.30 20.30 -7.63
C LYS A 103 24.83 19.79 -6.27
N LEU A 104 23.75 19.02 -6.22
CA LEU A 104 23.24 18.42 -4.97
C LEU A 104 24.22 17.38 -4.41
N GLU A 105 24.82 16.53 -5.26
CA GLU A 105 25.84 15.56 -4.87
C GLU A 105 27.13 16.20 -4.33
N GLN A 106 27.37 17.50 -4.60
CA GLN A 106 28.49 18.24 -3.99
C GLN A 106 28.17 18.71 -2.56
N CYS A 107 26.90 18.78 -2.20
CA CYS A 107 26.42 19.29 -0.91
C CYS A 107 25.99 18.18 0.06
N PHE A 108 25.53 17.04 -0.46
CA PHE A 108 24.99 15.92 0.29
C PHE A 108 25.70 14.63 -0.10
N SER A 109 25.81 13.69 0.84
CA SER A 109 26.09 12.30 0.49
C SER A 109 24.93 11.71 -0.33
N SER A 110 25.21 10.65 -1.11
CA SER A 110 24.16 9.97 -1.88
C SER A 110 23.03 9.46 -0.98
N GLU A 111 23.35 8.96 0.20
CA GLU A 111 22.37 8.46 1.19
C GLU A 111 21.47 9.58 1.71
N GLU A 112 22.02 10.76 2.01
CA GLU A 112 21.25 11.93 2.46
C GLU A 112 20.34 12.46 1.35
N LEU A 113 20.86 12.53 0.12
CA LEU A 113 20.08 12.98 -1.04
C LEU A 113 18.94 12.03 -1.36
N GLU A 114 19.20 10.71 -1.36
CA GLU A 114 18.17 9.69 -1.55
C GLU A 114 17.11 9.76 -0.47
N ARG A 115 17.53 9.91 0.80
CA ARG A 115 16.59 10.01 1.91
C ARG A 115 15.74 11.27 1.81
N TYR A 116 16.32 12.41 1.42
CA TYR A 116 15.59 13.65 1.18
C TYR A 116 14.52 13.47 0.10
N LEU A 117 14.89 12.90 -1.05
CA LEU A 117 13.97 12.65 -2.16
C LEU A 117 12.85 11.68 -1.76
N GLN A 118 13.18 10.61 -1.04
CA GLN A 118 12.19 9.66 -0.53
C GLN A 118 11.17 10.32 0.42
N ILE A 119 11.62 11.19 1.33
CA ILE A 119 10.73 11.92 2.24
C ILE A 119 9.84 12.88 1.46
N TYR A 120 10.41 13.63 0.52
CA TYR A 120 9.67 14.56 -0.32
C TYR A 120 8.60 13.84 -1.15
N THR A 121 8.98 12.78 -1.86
CA THR A 121 8.06 12.00 -2.70
C THR A 121 6.97 11.34 -1.86
N LYS A 122 7.27 10.85 -0.65
CA LYS A 122 6.24 10.31 0.26
C LYS A 122 5.12 11.33 0.54
N VAL A 123 5.47 12.61 0.76
CA VAL A 123 4.46 13.66 1.00
C VAL A 123 3.64 13.94 -0.26
N ILE A 124 4.27 13.99 -1.43
CA ILE A 124 3.58 14.19 -2.72
C ILE A 124 2.62 13.03 -3.02
N VAL A 125 3.06 11.79 -2.82
CA VAL A 125 2.22 10.58 -2.99
C VAL A 125 1.03 10.62 -2.03
N GLY A 126 1.22 11.11 -0.79
CA GLY A 126 0.10 11.34 0.13
C GLY A 126 -0.97 12.28 -0.44
N GLN A 127 -0.58 13.38 -1.09
CA GLN A 127 -1.52 14.28 -1.76
C GLN A 127 -2.20 13.63 -2.97
N PHE A 128 -1.47 12.81 -3.73
CA PHE A 128 -2.05 12.04 -4.84
C PHE A 128 -3.08 11.03 -4.34
N ILE A 129 -2.82 10.36 -3.22
CA ILE A 129 -3.78 9.45 -2.58
C ILE A 129 -5.07 10.19 -2.16
N TYR A 130 -4.96 11.39 -1.58
CA TYR A 130 -6.14 12.21 -1.31
C TYR A 130 -6.94 12.52 -2.58
N LEU A 131 -6.27 12.79 -3.71
CA LEU A 131 -6.95 13.03 -4.99
C LEU A 131 -7.68 11.79 -5.52
N LEU A 132 -7.17 10.59 -5.24
CA LEU A 132 -7.82 9.33 -5.58
C LEU A 132 -9.04 9.05 -4.68
N ASP A 133 -8.91 9.30 -3.37
CA ASP A 133 -9.96 9.04 -2.39
C ASP A 133 -11.12 10.05 -2.50
N GLU A 134 -10.83 11.34 -2.69
CA GLU A 134 -11.82 12.42 -2.76
C GLU A 134 -12.37 12.63 -4.18
N GLY A 135 -11.68 12.12 -5.20
CA GLY A 135 -12.00 12.35 -6.60
C GLY A 135 -11.66 13.76 -7.09
N ASN A 136 -12.31 14.20 -8.17
CA ASN A 136 -12.05 15.50 -8.78
C ASN A 136 -12.59 16.65 -7.91
N PRO A 137 -11.74 17.55 -7.38
CA PRO A 137 -12.20 18.72 -6.62
C PRO A 137 -13.05 19.69 -7.45
N ARG A 138 -13.00 19.58 -8.79
CA ARG A 138 -13.76 20.39 -9.74
C ARG A 138 -15.02 19.70 -10.26
N ALA A 139 -15.36 18.51 -9.76
CA ALA A 139 -16.59 17.80 -10.15
C ALA A 139 -17.85 18.66 -9.91
N THR A 140 -17.86 19.47 -8.86
CA THR A 140 -18.95 20.41 -8.55
C THR A 140 -19.09 21.55 -9.57
N LEU A 141 -18.07 21.78 -10.41
CA LEU A 141 -18.07 22.73 -11.52
C LEU A 141 -18.48 22.08 -12.85
N GLY A 142 -18.90 20.81 -12.84
CA GLY A 142 -19.36 20.08 -14.02
C GLY A 142 -18.27 19.32 -14.77
N GLU A 143 -17.07 19.19 -14.20
CA GLU A 143 -16.00 18.36 -14.77
C GLU A 143 -16.17 16.88 -14.42
N PRO A 144 -15.58 15.94 -15.19
CA PRO A 144 -15.66 14.51 -14.89
C PRO A 144 -15.06 14.18 -13.52
N ASN A 145 -15.72 13.30 -12.78
CA ASN A 145 -15.19 12.75 -11.53
C ASN A 145 -14.52 11.39 -11.77
N TRP A 146 -13.72 10.93 -10.81
CA TRP A 146 -13.01 9.64 -10.87
C TRP A 146 -12.95 8.96 -9.51
N THR A 147 -12.67 7.67 -9.54
CA THR A 147 -12.44 6.83 -8.37
C THR A 147 -11.58 5.64 -8.79
N LEU A 148 -10.87 5.03 -7.84
CA LEU A 148 -10.15 3.78 -8.05
C LEU A 148 -11.08 2.60 -7.75
N SER A 149 -11.05 1.55 -8.56
CA SER A 149 -11.84 0.34 -8.33
C SER A 149 -11.08 -0.91 -8.73
N GLU A 150 -11.43 -2.03 -8.10
CA GLU A 150 -11.01 -3.35 -8.56
C GLU A 150 -11.56 -3.63 -9.97
N ILE A 151 -10.77 -4.33 -10.77
CA ILE A 151 -11.12 -4.72 -12.13
C ILE A 151 -10.85 -6.23 -12.27
N ASP A 152 -11.75 -6.97 -12.91
CA ASP A 152 -11.54 -8.38 -13.23
C ASP A 152 -10.94 -8.62 -14.62
N ASP A 153 -10.76 -9.89 -14.99
CA ASP A 153 -10.19 -10.31 -16.28
C ASP A 153 -11.04 -9.89 -17.49
N ASN A 154 -12.31 -9.50 -17.29
CA ASN A 154 -13.21 -9.00 -18.33
C ASN A 154 -13.25 -7.47 -18.38
N PHE A 155 -12.39 -6.79 -17.61
CA PHE A 155 -12.39 -5.34 -17.44
C PHE A 155 -13.65 -4.78 -16.75
N GLU A 156 -14.40 -5.61 -16.03
CA GLU A 156 -15.55 -5.15 -15.26
C GLU A 156 -15.12 -4.55 -13.93
N HIS A 157 -15.72 -3.42 -13.58
CA HIS A 157 -15.45 -2.72 -12.33
C HIS A 157 -16.22 -3.34 -11.17
N HIS A 158 -15.55 -3.56 -10.04
CA HIS A 158 -16.11 -4.16 -8.83
C HIS A 158 -16.16 -3.16 -7.67
N ARG A 159 -15.46 -3.45 -6.56
CA ARG A 159 -15.48 -2.60 -5.36
C ARG A 159 -14.62 -1.36 -5.58
N PHE A 160 -15.07 -0.22 -5.05
CA PHE A 160 -14.27 1.01 -5.01
C PHE A 160 -13.18 0.90 -3.95
N ILE A 161 -11.95 1.22 -4.35
CA ILE A 161 -10.78 1.25 -3.48
C ILE A 161 -10.64 2.69 -2.97
N ASN A 162 -11.32 2.99 -1.87
CA ASN A 162 -11.27 4.30 -1.20
C ASN A 162 -10.57 4.18 0.16
N GLY A 163 -10.34 5.29 0.86
CA GLY A 163 -9.78 5.31 2.22
C GLY A 163 -8.32 4.85 2.27
N LEU A 164 -7.58 5.05 1.17
CA LEU A 164 -6.16 4.74 1.08
C LEU A 164 -5.33 5.64 2.02
N HIS A 165 -5.75 6.90 2.21
CA HIS A 165 -5.07 7.86 3.09
C HIS A 165 -5.03 7.40 4.55
N GLU A 166 -5.98 6.59 5.01
CA GLU A 166 -6.06 6.09 6.38
C GLU A 166 -4.88 5.18 6.74
N SER A 167 -4.31 4.46 5.75
CA SER A 167 -3.26 3.48 5.98
C SER A 167 -1.92 3.86 5.34
N PHE A 168 -1.89 4.88 4.48
CA PHE A 168 -0.70 5.25 3.72
C PHE A 168 0.52 5.58 4.59
N TYR A 169 0.35 6.31 5.70
CA TYR A 169 1.50 6.74 6.49
C TYR A 169 2.20 5.59 7.22
N GLU A 170 1.43 4.56 7.58
CA GLU A 170 1.86 3.39 8.36
C GLU A 170 2.25 2.19 7.47
N ILE A 171 1.89 2.21 6.18
CA ILE A 171 2.04 1.04 5.28
C ILE A 171 3.48 0.50 5.23
N ASN A 172 4.50 1.36 5.28
CA ASN A 172 5.89 0.90 5.24
C ASN A 172 6.25 -0.03 6.42
N GLU A 173 5.61 0.16 7.58
CA GLU A 173 5.81 -0.70 8.75
C GLU A 173 5.04 -2.03 8.62
N GLU A 174 3.96 -2.03 7.85
CA GLU A 174 3.10 -3.19 7.57
C GLU A 174 3.65 -4.14 6.50
N ILE A 175 4.61 -3.71 5.67
CA ILE A 175 5.19 -4.50 4.56
C ILE A 175 6.48 -5.23 4.98
N ASP A 176 6.56 -6.52 4.68
CA ASP A 176 7.76 -7.36 4.76
C ASP A 176 8.62 -7.20 3.49
N TRP A 177 9.39 -6.12 3.43
CA TRP A 177 10.30 -5.85 2.32
C TRP A 177 11.32 -6.97 2.08
N LYS A 178 11.73 -7.70 3.12
CA LYS A 178 12.68 -8.81 2.95
C LYS A 178 12.05 -9.97 2.19
N LEU A 179 10.74 -10.20 2.33
CA LEU A 179 10.03 -11.18 1.53
C LEU A 179 9.97 -10.73 0.07
N ILE A 180 9.51 -9.50 -0.16
CA ILE A 180 9.34 -8.94 -1.51
C ILE A 180 10.67 -8.91 -2.29
N GLU A 181 11.74 -8.44 -1.67
CA GLU A 181 13.07 -8.35 -2.30
C GLU A 181 13.66 -9.73 -2.66
N ARG A 182 13.25 -10.81 -1.98
CA ARG A 182 13.68 -12.17 -2.31
C ARG A 182 12.96 -12.71 -3.54
N GLU A 183 11.66 -12.46 -3.67
CA GLU A 183 10.86 -12.94 -4.81
C GLU A 183 11.27 -12.27 -6.13
N LEU A 184 11.79 -11.05 -6.10
CA LEU A 184 12.30 -10.35 -7.28
C LEU A 184 13.67 -10.87 -7.77
N GLN A 185 14.34 -11.71 -6.99
CA GLN A 185 15.66 -12.29 -7.31
C GLN A 185 15.58 -13.74 -7.83
N GLU A 186 14.41 -14.36 -7.80
CA GLU A 186 14.13 -15.73 -8.31
C GLU A 186 13.54 -15.71 -9.72
#